data_AF-A0A257TTC3-F1
#
_entry.id   AF-A0A257TTC3-F1
#
_cell.length_a   1.000
_cell.length_b   1.000
_cell.length_c   1.000
_cell.angle_alpha   90.00
_cell.angle_beta   90.00
_cell.angle_gamma   90.00
#
_symmetry.space_group_name_H-M   'P 1'
#
loop_
_entity.id
_entity.type
_entity.pdbx_description
1 polymer ?
#
loop_
_entity_poly.entity_id
_entity_poly.type
_entity_poly.pdbx_seq_one_letter_code
_entity_poly.pdbx_strand_id
1 'polypeptide(L)'
;MATEGAAAPRGAETLALGFGTSVAMWFVGYLCRMPPAVVPSWLLALLLLGCLAGGGFVAGRLGTRGWRSGLAAGLLSSVVNLLILGSLLGGARADHIVPSALWWLPGSLLVGAALASAGAVVGAATRAGRARAVNWTGALAGVAASATLLQLLVGGLVTSEGAGLSVVDWPNSFGYNMFLYPLSRMTGGVYYEHAHRLFGSLVGLTTVVFAAHLLVAERRTWVKRLGLAAVAAVIVQGILGGLRVTGGFTLSTSPSAMAPSSTLAVVHGVLGPAFFGLMVALAAVTSTAWTSGAGPLANPRARSLHAFGTVLVGAVLVQIVLGAIQRQFARGLDAHVGFAVVVLALALVFGARLSKLGGEQPLLGTLGRVITAAVTVQVMLGLAALFAVETRVVGAPRAAWDVLLTTLHQAGGSVLLGCAV
;
A
#
# COMPACT_ATOMS: atom_id res chain seq x y z
N MET A 1 -3.96 21.43 37.98
CA MET A 1 -2.67 21.95 37.49
C MET A 1 -2.56 21.55 36.03
N ALA A 2 -2.78 22.51 35.13
CA ALA A 2 -2.92 22.28 33.69
C ALA A 2 -1.62 21.70 33.13
N THR A 3 -1.70 20.52 32.52
CA THR A 3 -0.60 19.98 31.73
C THR A 3 -0.49 20.81 30.46
N GLU A 4 0.57 21.62 30.39
CA GLU A 4 0.99 22.32 29.18
C GLU A 4 0.96 21.34 28.00
N GLY A 5 0.16 21.68 26.99
CA GLY A 5 -0.04 20.87 25.80
C GLY A 5 1.29 20.68 25.09
N ALA A 6 1.85 19.47 25.18
CA ALA A 6 2.96 19.06 24.34
C ALA A 6 2.57 19.34 22.88
N ALA A 7 3.19 20.38 22.29
CA ALA A 7 2.93 20.78 20.93
C ALA A 7 3.08 19.55 20.03
N ALA A 8 2.02 19.21 19.28
CA ALA A 8 2.06 18.11 18.35
C ALA A 8 3.32 18.26 17.46
N PRO A 9 4.11 17.19 17.25
CA PRO A 9 5.37 17.27 16.53
C PRO A 9 5.16 17.96 15.19
N ARG A 10 5.87 19.08 15.02
CA ARG A 10 5.77 19.95 13.84
C ARG A 10 6.11 19.12 12.61
N GLY A 11 5.12 18.79 11.78
CA GLY A 11 5.34 18.13 10.49
C GLY A 11 4.42 16.96 10.16
N ALA A 12 3.81 16.29 11.14
CA ALA A 12 2.96 15.11 10.89
C ALA A 12 1.82 15.37 9.88
N GLU A 13 1.20 16.55 9.98
CA GLU A 13 0.21 17.06 9.03
C GLU A 13 0.77 17.09 7.59
N THR A 14 1.93 17.75 7.43
CA THR A 14 2.58 17.87 6.13
C THR A 14 2.96 16.49 5.57
N LEU A 15 3.49 15.60 6.41
CA LEU A 15 3.86 14.23 6.02
C LEU A 15 2.64 13.45 5.53
N ALA A 16 1.57 13.40 6.32
CA ALA A 16 0.37 12.66 5.97
C ALA A 16 -0.27 13.17 4.67
N LEU A 17 -0.42 14.50 4.54
CA LEU A 17 -1.03 15.11 3.35
C LEU A 17 -0.12 15.00 2.11
N GLY A 18 1.18 15.24 2.25
CA GLY A 18 2.13 15.18 1.15
C GLY A 18 2.28 13.76 0.59
N PHE A 19 2.54 12.77 1.46
CA PHE A 19 2.61 11.36 1.06
C PHE A 19 1.25 10.85 0.58
N GLY A 20 0.15 11.20 1.24
CA GLY A 20 -1.19 10.79 0.82
C GLY A 20 -1.54 11.31 -0.58
N THR A 21 -1.18 12.56 -0.88
CA THR A 21 -1.35 13.15 -2.22
C THR A 21 -0.50 12.42 -3.26
N SER A 22 0.77 12.12 -2.94
CA SER A 22 1.64 11.36 -3.85
C SER A 22 1.13 9.95 -4.10
N VAL A 23 0.69 9.23 -3.06
CA VAL A 23 0.08 7.89 -3.21
C VAL A 23 -1.13 7.93 -4.14
N ALA A 24 -2.01 8.93 -3.97
CA ALA A 24 -3.16 9.11 -4.86
C ALA A 24 -2.74 9.39 -6.31
N MET A 25 -1.77 10.29 -6.51
CA MET A 25 -1.24 10.61 -7.85
C MET A 25 -0.62 9.39 -8.53
N TRP A 26 0.18 8.61 -7.80
CA TRP A 26 0.82 7.42 -8.35
C TRP A 26 -0.21 6.37 -8.73
N PHE A 27 -1.25 6.20 -7.92
CA PHE A 27 -2.31 5.23 -8.22
C PHE A 27 -3.16 5.64 -9.41
N VAL A 28 -3.51 6.92 -9.52
CA VAL A 28 -4.17 7.48 -10.72
C VAL A 28 -3.27 7.29 -11.95
N GLY A 29 -1.99 7.61 -11.84
CA GLY A 29 -1.01 7.39 -12.91
C GLY A 29 -0.90 5.92 -13.32
N TYR A 30 -0.95 5.01 -12.34
CA TYR A 30 -0.95 3.57 -12.56
C TYR A 30 -2.17 3.14 -13.39
N LEU A 31 -3.37 3.50 -12.93
CA LEU A 31 -4.62 3.11 -13.60
C LEU A 31 -4.74 3.71 -15.00
N CYS A 32 -4.27 4.93 -15.22
CA CYS A 32 -4.36 5.58 -16.53
C CYS A 32 -3.36 5.06 -17.55
N ARG A 33 -2.28 4.39 -17.11
CA ARG A 33 -1.20 3.92 -17.99
C ARG A 33 -1.04 2.40 -18.01
N MET A 34 -1.85 1.66 -17.26
CA MET A 34 -1.89 0.21 -17.38
C MET A 34 -2.18 -0.20 -18.83
N PRO A 35 -1.56 -1.27 -19.37
CA PRO A 35 -1.64 -1.63 -20.79
C PRO A 35 -3.04 -1.65 -21.44
N PRO A 36 -4.13 -2.12 -20.78
CA PRO A 36 -5.45 -2.06 -21.39
C PRO A 36 -6.10 -0.67 -21.34
N ALA A 37 -5.54 0.29 -20.59
CA ALA A 37 -6.11 1.63 -20.44
C ALA A 37 -5.64 2.55 -21.57
N VAL A 38 -6.61 3.11 -22.30
CA VAL A 38 -6.36 4.12 -23.35
C VAL A 38 -6.79 5.48 -22.83
N VAL A 39 -5.96 6.08 -21.97
CA VAL A 39 -6.23 7.41 -21.40
C VAL A 39 -5.38 8.47 -22.11
N PRO A 40 -6.00 9.50 -22.73
CA PRO A 40 -5.27 10.60 -23.34
C PRO A 40 -4.37 11.33 -22.33
N SER A 41 -3.18 11.75 -22.77
CA SER A 41 -2.19 12.40 -21.88
C SER A 41 -2.72 13.68 -21.21
N TRP A 42 -3.61 14.44 -21.88
CA TRP A 42 -4.22 15.64 -21.30
C TRP A 42 -5.15 15.29 -20.13
N LEU A 43 -5.90 14.20 -20.23
CA LEU A 43 -6.81 13.75 -19.17
C LEU A 43 -6.01 13.26 -17.97
N LEU A 44 -4.95 12.48 -18.20
CA LEU A 44 -4.01 12.10 -17.14
C LEU A 44 -3.44 13.34 -16.43
N ALA A 45 -2.98 14.33 -17.20
CA ALA A 45 -2.45 15.56 -16.61
C ALA A 45 -3.51 16.26 -15.74
N LEU A 46 -4.74 16.43 -16.23
CA LEU A 46 -5.84 17.01 -15.45
C LEU A 46 -6.13 16.23 -14.17
N LEU A 47 -6.14 14.90 -14.22
CA LEU A 47 -6.37 14.06 -13.04
C LEU A 47 -5.25 14.22 -12.00
N LEU A 48 -3.99 14.25 -12.44
CA LEU A 48 -2.83 14.46 -11.55
C LEU A 48 -2.82 15.86 -10.93
N LEU A 49 -3.12 16.90 -11.70
CA LEU A 49 -3.28 18.26 -11.18
C LEU A 49 -4.49 18.35 -10.24
N GLY A 50 -5.57 17.62 -10.54
CA GLY A 50 -6.74 17.46 -9.69
C GLY A 50 -6.40 16.80 -8.34
N CYS A 51 -5.53 15.79 -8.32
CA CYS A 51 -5.03 15.21 -7.08
C CYS A 51 -4.24 16.24 -6.23
N LEU A 52 -3.40 17.07 -6.85
CA LEU A 52 -2.66 18.14 -6.14
C LEU A 52 -3.60 19.19 -5.55
N ALA A 53 -4.55 19.68 -6.35
CA ALA A 53 -5.55 20.64 -5.89
C ALA A 53 -6.45 20.02 -4.80
N GLY A 54 -6.85 18.75 -4.95
CA GLY A 54 -7.63 18.00 -3.98
C GLY A 54 -6.90 17.74 -2.67
N GLY A 55 -5.62 17.37 -2.73
CA GLY A 55 -4.75 17.24 -1.56
C GLY A 55 -4.60 18.57 -0.81
N GLY A 56 -4.43 19.66 -1.57
CA GLY A 56 -4.50 21.02 -1.07
C GLY A 56 -5.83 21.34 -0.39
N PHE A 57 -6.95 21.03 -1.03
CA PHE A 57 -8.29 21.22 -0.48
C PHE A 57 -8.48 20.50 0.87
N VAL A 58 -8.05 19.23 0.95
CA VAL A 58 -8.07 18.48 2.21
C VAL A 58 -7.16 19.15 3.26
N ALA A 59 -5.97 19.61 2.87
CA ALA A 59 -5.06 20.35 3.74
C ALA A 59 -5.69 21.65 4.29
N GLY A 60 -6.40 22.40 3.44
CA GLY A 60 -7.12 23.61 3.84
C GLY A 60 -8.30 23.32 4.75
N ARG A 61 -9.03 22.23 4.52
CA ARG A 61 -10.23 21.87 5.29
C ARG A 61 -9.89 21.31 6.67
N LEU A 62 -8.88 20.43 6.74
CA LEU A 62 -8.52 19.67 7.94
C LEU A 62 -7.29 20.23 8.68
N GLY A 63 -6.41 20.92 7.98
CA GLY A 63 -5.18 21.49 8.52
C GLY A 63 -5.39 22.72 9.39
N THR A 64 -4.35 23.15 10.09
CA THR A 64 -4.43 24.31 11.01
C THR A 64 -3.83 25.58 10.42
N ARG A 65 -3.07 25.50 9.33
CA ARG A 65 -2.27 26.60 8.78
C ARG A 65 -2.83 27.18 7.47
N GLY A 66 -4.06 26.83 7.10
CA GLY A 66 -4.74 27.34 5.89
C GLY A 66 -3.93 27.05 4.63
N TRP A 67 -3.68 28.08 3.81
CA TRP A 67 -2.91 27.95 2.57
C TRP A 67 -1.48 27.43 2.79
N ARG A 68 -0.86 27.70 3.95
CA ARG A 68 0.49 27.20 4.27
C ARG A 68 0.53 25.68 4.46
N SER A 69 -0.59 25.08 4.92
CA SER A 69 -0.73 23.62 4.96
C SER A 69 -0.72 23.04 3.53
N GLY A 70 -1.45 23.68 2.62
CA GLY A 70 -1.46 23.35 1.19
C GLY A 70 -0.07 23.48 0.55
N LEU A 71 0.60 24.61 0.76
CA LEU A 71 1.96 24.86 0.27
C LEU A 71 2.93 23.74 0.69
N ALA A 72 2.99 23.45 2.00
CA ALA A 72 3.92 22.47 2.53
C ALA A 72 3.61 21.05 2.02
N ALA A 73 2.33 20.66 1.96
CA ALA A 73 1.91 19.36 1.43
C ALA A 73 2.20 19.24 -0.08
N GLY A 74 1.93 20.29 -0.86
CA GLY A 74 2.19 20.33 -2.30
C GLY A 74 3.67 20.25 -2.64
N LEU A 75 4.52 20.98 -1.90
CA LEU A 75 5.98 20.89 -2.04
C LEU A 75 6.48 19.49 -1.70
N LEU A 76 6.07 18.92 -0.56
CA LEU A 76 6.48 17.58 -0.18
C LEU A 76 6.02 16.53 -1.20
N SER A 77 4.77 16.62 -1.65
CA SER A 77 4.23 15.70 -2.66
C SER A 77 5.01 15.79 -3.97
N SER A 78 5.36 17.01 -4.39
CA SER A 78 6.17 17.26 -5.59
C SER A 78 7.58 16.66 -5.45
N VAL A 79 8.22 16.82 -4.28
CA VAL A 79 9.53 16.19 -3.99
C VAL A 79 9.44 14.65 -4.04
N VAL A 80 8.41 14.05 -3.43
CA VAL A 80 8.21 12.59 -3.49
C VAL A 80 7.97 12.13 -4.93
N ASN A 81 7.23 12.91 -5.73
CA ASN A 81 6.96 12.59 -7.14
C ASN A 81 8.20 12.69 -8.03
N LEU A 82 9.32 13.27 -7.56
CA LEU A 82 10.59 13.22 -8.28
C LEU A 82 11.12 11.79 -8.47
N LEU A 83 10.73 10.85 -7.60
CA LEU A 83 11.05 9.43 -7.78
C LEU A 83 10.50 8.87 -9.11
N ILE A 84 9.36 9.38 -9.58
CA ILE A 84 8.85 9.05 -10.92
C ILE A 84 9.35 10.06 -11.93
N LEU A 85 9.31 11.37 -11.67
CA LEU A 85 9.69 12.37 -12.67
C LEU A 85 11.15 12.22 -13.13
N GLY A 86 12.03 11.62 -12.32
CA GLY A 86 13.36 11.18 -12.74
C GLY A 86 13.38 10.38 -14.05
N SER A 87 12.34 9.58 -14.33
CA SER A 87 12.17 8.83 -15.58
C SER A 87 11.89 9.70 -16.80
N LEU A 88 11.39 10.94 -16.60
CA LEU A 88 11.29 11.97 -17.64
C LEU A 88 12.61 12.75 -17.82
N LEU A 89 13.51 12.63 -16.84
CA LEU A 89 14.84 13.24 -16.87
C LEU A 89 15.88 12.31 -17.52
N GLY A 90 15.59 11.02 -17.68
CA GLY A 90 16.47 10.05 -18.32
C GLY A 90 16.52 10.18 -19.85
N GLY A 91 17.74 10.11 -20.42
CA GLY A 91 17.98 10.09 -21.86
C GLY A 91 17.84 8.71 -22.50
N ALA A 92 18.13 8.62 -23.81
CA ALA A 92 18.10 7.37 -24.57
C ALA A 92 19.20 6.35 -24.18
N ARG A 93 20.17 6.76 -23.36
CA ARG A 93 21.27 5.95 -22.82
C ARG A 93 21.22 6.01 -21.28
N ALA A 94 21.70 4.95 -20.63
CA ALA A 94 21.90 4.95 -19.18
C ALA A 94 22.82 6.11 -18.75
N ASP A 95 22.57 6.66 -17.56
CA ASP A 95 23.33 7.73 -16.90
C ASP A 95 23.36 9.10 -17.59
N HIS A 96 22.49 9.33 -18.58
CA HIS A 96 22.37 10.64 -19.23
C HIS A 96 21.09 11.37 -18.80
N ILE A 97 21.23 12.64 -18.39
CA ILE A 97 20.09 13.51 -18.03
C ILE A 97 19.73 14.39 -19.23
N VAL A 98 18.44 14.53 -19.57
CA VAL A 98 18.00 15.43 -20.64
C VAL A 98 18.06 16.90 -20.18
N PRO A 99 18.44 17.86 -21.05
CA PRO A 99 18.52 19.28 -20.68
C PRO A 99 17.22 19.87 -20.14
N SER A 100 16.05 19.33 -20.54
CA SER A 100 14.75 19.75 -20.03
C SER A 100 14.56 19.47 -18.53
N ALA A 101 15.39 18.65 -17.91
CA ALA A 101 15.38 18.40 -16.47
C ALA A 101 15.52 19.67 -15.62
N LEU A 102 16.30 20.64 -16.12
CA LEU A 102 16.50 21.94 -15.47
C LEU A 102 15.19 22.72 -15.30
N TRP A 103 14.21 22.49 -16.17
CA TRP A 103 12.90 23.14 -16.13
C TRP A 103 11.85 22.30 -15.39
N TRP A 104 11.89 20.97 -15.55
CA TRP A 104 10.94 20.06 -14.92
C TRP A 104 11.01 20.08 -13.40
N LEU A 105 12.21 20.13 -12.83
CA LEU A 105 12.39 20.14 -11.37
C LEU A 105 11.76 21.37 -10.71
N PRO A 106 12.19 22.62 -10.99
CA PRO A 106 11.56 23.81 -10.40
C PRO A 106 10.11 23.97 -10.83
N GLY A 107 9.78 23.63 -12.09
CA GLY A 107 8.41 23.71 -12.61
C GLY A 107 7.43 22.83 -11.83
N SER A 108 7.78 21.56 -11.58
CA SER A 108 6.93 20.65 -10.80
C SER A 108 6.71 21.12 -9.36
N LEU A 109 7.75 21.66 -8.71
CA LEU A 109 7.67 22.21 -7.36
C LEU A 109 6.76 23.44 -7.30
N LEU A 110 6.91 24.36 -8.27
CA LEU A 110 6.09 25.57 -8.36
C LEU A 110 4.62 25.24 -8.65
N VAL A 111 4.34 24.37 -9.62
CA VAL A 111 2.98 23.95 -9.96
C VAL A 111 2.32 23.24 -8.78
N GLY A 112 3.04 22.31 -8.12
CA GLY A 112 2.53 21.61 -6.95
C GLY A 112 2.27 22.54 -5.77
N ALA A 113 3.19 23.46 -5.49
CA ALA A 113 3.02 24.50 -4.47
C ALA A 113 1.80 25.39 -4.75
N ALA A 114 1.65 25.88 -5.98
CA ALA A 114 0.57 26.78 -6.36
C ALA A 114 -0.79 26.11 -6.30
N LEU A 115 -0.95 24.94 -6.93
CA LEU A 115 -2.23 24.22 -6.97
C LEU A 115 -2.66 23.73 -5.59
N ALA A 116 -1.74 23.17 -4.79
CA ALA A 116 -2.08 22.73 -3.45
C ALA A 116 -2.41 23.92 -2.53
N SER A 117 -1.73 25.06 -2.68
CA SER A 117 -2.07 26.29 -1.94
C SER A 117 -3.45 26.82 -2.33
N ALA A 118 -3.76 26.89 -3.62
CA ALA A 118 -5.06 27.31 -4.13
C ALA A 118 -6.18 26.39 -3.63
N GLY A 119 -5.98 25.08 -3.74
CA GLY A 119 -6.87 24.07 -3.16
C GLY A 119 -7.09 24.31 -1.67
N ALA A 120 -6.03 24.57 -0.91
CA ALA A 120 -6.12 24.83 0.52
C ALA A 120 -6.86 26.13 0.88
N VAL A 121 -6.76 27.18 0.06
CA VAL A 121 -7.57 28.39 0.23
C VAL A 121 -9.07 28.05 0.10
N VAL A 122 -9.44 27.32 -0.94
CA VAL A 122 -10.84 26.88 -1.16
C VAL A 122 -11.30 25.95 -0.04
N GLY A 123 -10.46 24.99 0.37
CA GLY A 123 -10.76 24.06 1.46
C GLY A 123 -10.96 24.76 2.80
N ALA A 124 -10.17 25.79 3.08
CA ALA A 124 -10.31 26.61 4.28
C ALA A 124 -11.59 27.47 4.23
N ALA A 125 -11.93 28.04 3.07
CA ALA A 125 -13.14 28.84 2.89
C ALA A 125 -14.44 28.01 3.05
N THR A 126 -14.40 26.72 2.69
CA THR A 126 -15.57 25.81 2.82
C THR A 126 -15.68 25.12 4.19
N ARG A 127 -14.86 25.52 5.18
CA ARG A 127 -14.87 24.93 6.52
C ARG A 127 -16.11 25.36 7.30
N ALA A 128 -17.12 24.52 7.34
CA ALA A 128 -18.27 24.69 8.22
C ALA A 128 -17.91 24.26 9.66
N GLY A 129 -17.72 25.23 10.56
CA GLY A 129 -17.55 24.99 12.01
C GLY A 129 -16.12 24.72 12.50
N ARG A 130 -15.98 24.47 13.81
CA ARG A 130 -14.68 24.09 14.43
C ARG A 130 -14.25 22.73 13.88
N ALA A 131 -13.14 22.70 13.14
CA ALA A 131 -12.58 21.45 12.62
C ALA A 131 -12.28 20.49 13.78
N ARG A 132 -12.74 19.25 13.67
CA ARG A 132 -12.39 18.18 14.63
C ARG A 132 -10.88 18.00 14.61
N ALA A 133 -10.25 17.94 15.79
CA ALA A 133 -8.81 17.73 15.89
C ALA A 133 -8.42 16.42 15.18
N VAL A 134 -7.57 16.53 14.15
CA VAL A 134 -7.10 15.40 13.36
C VAL A 134 -5.86 14.81 14.04
N ASN A 135 -5.87 13.50 14.24
CA ASN A 135 -4.68 12.75 14.64
C ASN A 135 -3.82 12.49 13.41
N TRP A 136 -2.87 13.39 13.16
CA TRP A 136 -1.99 13.32 11.99
C TRP A 136 -1.01 12.15 12.00
N THR A 137 -0.61 11.65 13.18
CA THR A 137 0.20 10.41 13.27
C THR A 137 -0.60 9.21 12.79
N GLY A 138 -1.86 9.08 13.24
CA GLY A 138 -2.76 8.03 12.77
C GLY A 138 -3.09 8.19 11.28
N ALA A 139 -3.25 9.42 10.78
CA ALA A 139 -3.45 9.68 9.36
C ALA A 139 -2.25 9.23 8.51
N LEU A 140 -1.01 9.54 8.94
CA LEU A 140 0.20 9.08 8.26
C LEU A 140 0.32 7.55 8.27
N ALA A 141 -0.01 6.90 9.39
CA ALA A 141 -0.06 5.45 9.48
C ALA A 141 -1.09 4.85 8.51
N GLY A 142 -2.27 5.47 8.40
CA GLY A 142 -3.31 5.10 7.44
C GLY A 142 -2.87 5.27 5.98
N VAL A 143 -2.14 6.35 5.66
CA VAL A 143 -1.52 6.54 4.34
C VAL A 143 -0.52 5.42 4.05
N ALA A 144 0.34 5.08 5.00
CA ALA A 144 1.33 4.02 4.83
C ALA A 144 0.66 2.64 4.63
N ALA A 145 -0.38 2.31 5.42
CA ALA A 145 -1.16 1.10 5.23
C ALA A 145 -1.88 1.06 3.88
N SER A 146 -2.46 2.18 3.45
CA SER A 146 -3.13 2.31 2.15
C SER A 146 -2.15 2.13 0.99
N ALA A 147 -0.97 2.76 1.06
CA ALA A 147 0.09 2.59 0.08
C ALA A 147 0.53 1.12 -0.03
N THR A 148 0.68 0.43 1.11
CA THR A 148 0.99 -1.00 1.14
C THR A 148 -0.11 -1.86 0.50
N LEU A 149 -1.39 -1.56 0.76
CA LEU A 149 -2.50 -2.27 0.12
C LEU A 149 -2.50 -2.08 -1.40
N LEU A 150 -2.28 -0.85 -1.87
CA LEU A 150 -2.15 -0.58 -3.30
C LEU A 150 -0.94 -1.32 -3.91
N GLN A 151 0.19 -1.37 -3.21
CA GLN A 151 1.35 -2.14 -3.64
C GLN A 151 1.07 -3.65 -3.73
N LEU A 152 0.27 -4.20 -2.81
CA LEU A 152 -0.18 -5.59 -2.89
C LEU A 152 -1.08 -5.83 -4.11
N LEU A 153 -2.01 -4.91 -4.42
CA LEU A 153 -2.83 -4.99 -5.64
C LEU A 153 -1.96 -4.96 -6.89
N VAL A 154 -1.00 -4.03 -6.96
CA VAL A 154 -0.06 -3.92 -8.08
C VAL A 154 0.80 -5.19 -8.22
N GLY A 155 1.28 -5.77 -7.11
CA GLY A 155 2.01 -7.04 -7.13
C GLY A 155 1.15 -8.25 -7.52
N GLY A 156 -0.12 -8.23 -7.12
CA GLY A 156 -1.13 -9.18 -7.57
C GLY A 156 -1.32 -9.14 -9.09
N LEU A 157 -1.39 -7.94 -9.67
CA LEU A 157 -1.44 -7.74 -11.13
C LEU A 157 -0.18 -8.29 -11.81
N VAL A 158 1.02 -8.00 -11.30
CA VAL A 158 2.28 -8.54 -11.85
C VAL A 158 2.23 -10.07 -11.95
N THR A 159 1.78 -10.74 -10.90
CA THR A 159 1.73 -12.21 -10.88
C THR A 159 0.59 -12.73 -11.75
N SER A 160 -0.59 -12.09 -11.72
CA SER A 160 -1.76 -12.48 -12.53
C SER A 160 -1.56 -12.25 -14.03
N GLU A 161 -0.72 -11.31 -14.42
CA GLU A 161 -0.31 -11.08 -15.82
C GLU A 161 0.90 -11.94 -16.23
N GLY A 162 1.54 -12.63 -15.27
CA GLY A 162 2.76 -13.39 -15.53
C GLY A 162 3.95 -12.47 -15.86
N ALA A 163 3.85 -11.20 -15.46
CA ALA A 163 4.78 -10.15 -15.82
C ALA A 163 6.03 -10.13 -14.93
N GLY A 164 6.13 -10.94 -13.88
CA GLY A 164 7.21 -10.87 -12.90
C GLY A 164 8.62 -11.23 -13.40
N LEU A 165 8.80 -11.59 -14.66
CA LEU A 165 10.11 -11.79 -15.28
C LEU A 165 10.29 -10.93 -16.54
N SER A 166 9.46 -9.88 -16.69
CA SER A 166 9.54 -8.95 -17.81
C SER A 166 10.76 -8.03 -17.70
N VAL A 167 11.28 -7.80 -16.49
CA VAL A 167 12.50 -7.06 -16.20
C VAL A 167 13.48 -8.01 -15.51
N VAL A 168 14.55 -8.37 -16.21
CA VAL A 168 15.42 -9.50 -15.82
C VAL A 168 16.49 -9.16 -14.79
N ASP A 169 16.84 -7.89 -14.64
CA ASP A 169 17.86 -7.40 -13.71
C ASP A 169 17.24 -6.69 -12.50
N TRP A 170 18.00 -6.59 -11.41
CA TRP A 170 17.67 -5.83 -10.19
C TRP A 170 19.00 -5.47 -9.48
N PRO A 171 19.16 -4.29 -8.86
CA PRO A 171 18.16 -3.23 -8.60
C PRO A 171 17.86 -2.33 -9.81
N ASN A 172 18.57 -2.51 -10.92
CA ASN A 172 18.37 -1.75 -12.15
C ASN A 172 17.14 -2.23 -12.94
N SER A 173 16.85 -1.55 -14.05
CA SER A 173 15.91 -2.00 -15.08
C SER A 173 16.54 -1.84 -16.46
N PHE A 174 16.95 -2.96 -17.04
CA PHE A 174 17.74 -3.05 -18.27
C PHE A 174 19.02 -2.22 -18.24
N GLY A 175 19.72 -2.23 -17.11
CA GLY A 175 20.95 -1.46 -16.88
C GLY A 175 20.73 0.02 -16.57
N TYR A 176 19.50 0.54 -16.64
CA TYR A 176 19.18 1.88 -16.15
C TYR A 176 19.00 1.84 -14.64
N ASN A 177 19.41 2.91 -13.95
CA ASN A 177 18.90 3.18 -12.62
C ASN A 177 17.37 3.13 -12.66
N MET A 178 16.74 2.39 -11.75
CA MET A 178 15.30 2.17 -11.73
C MET A 178 14.47 3.47 -11.79
N PHE A 179 14.90 4.54 -11.12
CA PHE A 179 14.18 5.81 -11.11
C PHE A 179 14.38 6.66 -12.38
N LEU A 180 15.31 6.27 -13.26
CA LEU A 180 15.62 6.95 -14.52
C LEU A 180 15.22 6.13 -15.74
N TYR A 181 14.60 4.96 -15.54
CA TYR A 181 14.13 4.12 -16.65
C TYR A 181 13.00 4.84 -17.42
N PRO A 182 13.10 5.02 -18.75
CA PRO A 182 12.15 5.86 -19.49
C PRO A 182 10.71 5.33 -19.47
N LEU A 183 9.74 6.17 -19.08
CA LEU A 183 8.31 5.79 -19.05
C LEU A 183 7.78 5.31 -20.40
N SER A 184 8.31 5.83 -21.50
CA SER A 184 7.92 5.42 -22.85
C SER A 184 8.25 3.96 -23.18
N ARG A 185 9.16 3.33 -22.41
CA ARG A 185 9.55 1.92 -22.55
C ARG A 185 8.79 1.00 -21.60
N MET A 186 8.01 1.54 -20.67
CA MET A 186 7.15 0.77 -19.77
C MET A 186 5.90 0.29 -20.50
N THR A 187 6.04 -0.71 -21.37
CA THR A 187 4.95 -1.29 -22.17
C THR A 187 4.72 -2.76 -21.84
N GLY A 188 3.49 -3.24 -21.96
CA GLY A 188 3.15 -4.65 -21.73
C GLY A 188 3.55 -5.14 -20.33
N GLY A 189 4.17 -6.32 -20.23
CA GLY A 189 4.65 -6.89 -18.96
C GLY A 189 5.65 -6.00 -18.20
N VAL A 190 6.49 -5.27 -18.93
CA VAL A 190 7.48 -4.34 -18.33
C VAL A 190 6.79 -3.25 -17.52
N TYR A 191 5.64 -2.76 -17.98
CA TYR A 191 4.85 -1.78 -17.24
C TYR A 191 4.49 -2.30 -15.85
N TYR A 192 3.88 -3.49 -15.78
CA TYR A 192 3.41 -4.06 -14.53
C TYR A 192 4.56 -4.27 -13.55
N GLU A 193 5.64 -4.90 -14.01
CA GLU A 193 6.77 -5.21 -13.13
C GLU A 193 7.52 -3.95 -12.69
N HIS A 194 7.85 -3.05 -13.60
CA HIS A 194 8.61 -1.85 -13.24
C HIS A 194 7.79 -0.90 -12.37
N ALA A 195 6.49 -0.71 -12.66
CA ALA A 195 5.61 0.10 -11.81
C ALA A 195 5.47 -0.49 -10.40
N HIS A 196 5.43 -1.82 -10.27
CA HIS A 196 5.45 -2.49 -8.96
C HIS A 196 6.73 -2.20 -8.16
N ARG A 197 7.89 -2.17 -8.82
CA ARG A 197 9.17 -1.83 -8.16
C ARG A 197 9.21 -0.37 -7.70
N LEU A 198 8.71 0.55 -8.53
CA LEU A 198 8.59 1.97 -8.16
C LEU A 198 7.64 2.14 -6.97
N PHE A 199 6.43 1.57 -7.00
CA PHE A 199 5.51 1.63 -5.86
C PHE A 199 6.11 1.00 -4.61
N GLY A 200 6.88 -0.09 -4.73
CA GLY A 200 7.62 -0.68 -3.63
C GLY A 200 8.60 0.31 -2.99
N SER A 201 9.26 1.14 -3.80
CA SER A 201 10.12 2.22 -3.32
C SER A 201 9.35 3.32 -2.61
N LEU A 202 8.16 3.71 -3.11
CA LEU A 202 7.27 4.66 -2.43
C LEU A 202 6.82 4.12 -1.06
N VAL A 203 6.42 2.85 -0.99
CA VAL A 203 6.06 2.19 0.28
C VAL A 203 7.25 2.18 1.23
N GLY A 204 8.43 1.77 0.76
CA GLY A 204 9.67 1.78 1.56
C GLY A 204 9.98 3.17 2.13
N LEU A 205 9.96 4.21 1.29
CA LEU A 205 10.18 5.59 1.73
C LEU A 205 9.13 6.04 2.75
N THR A 206 7.86 5.75 2.50
CA THR A 206 6.75 6.08 3.40
C THR A 206 6.93 5.41 4.75
N THR A 207 7.33 4.14 4.79
CA THR A 207 7.61 3.39 6.02
C THR A 207 8.79 3.95 6.79
N VAL A 208 9.89 4.32 6.12
CA VAL A 208 11.05 4.95 6.77
C VAL A 208 10.68 6.30 7.38
N VAL A 209 9.98 7.14 6.63
CA VAL A 209 9.52 8.46 7.13
C VAL A 209 8.54 8.30 8.29
N PHE A 210 7.62 7.35 8.19
CA PHE A 210 6.68 7.06 9.28
C PHE A 210 7.39 6.56 10.53
N ALA A 211 8.35 5.63 10.41
CA ALA A 211 9.14 5.15 11.53
C ALA A 211 9.97 6.28 12.17
N ALA A 212 10.63 7.12 11.36
CA ALA A 212 11.36 8.29 11.84
C ALA A 212 10.44 9.27 12.60
N HIS A 213 9.23 9.50 12.07
CA HIS A 213 8.20 10.29 12.77
C HIS A 213 7.83 9.65 14.11
N LEU A 214 7.59 8.33 14.16
CA LEU A 214 7.30 7.63 15.43
C LEU A 214 8.46 7.76 16.45
N LEU A 215 9.71 7.70 16.01
CA LEU A 215 10.86 7.85 16.92
C LEU A 215 10.84 9.20 17.66
N VAL A 216 10.39 10.26 16.99
CA VAL A 216 10.30 11.62 17.54
C VAL A 216 8.98 11.83 18.29
N ALA A 217 7.86 11.40 17.71
CA ALA A 217 6.52 11.78 18.14
C ALA A 217 5.87 10.84 19.16
N GLU A 218 6.20 9.55 19.12
CA GLU A 218 5.58 8.54 19.96
C GLU A 218 6.27 8.48 21.33
N ARG A 219 5.52 8.21 22.39
CA ARG A 219 6.08 8.01 23.75
C ARG A 219 6.28 6.54 24.07
N ARG A 220 5.46 5.67 23.49
CA ARG A 220 5.46 4.23 23.75
C ARG A 220 6.61 3.55 23.00
N THR A 221 7.63 3.11 23.74
CA THR A 221 8.83 2.46 23.18
C THR A 221 8.52 1.22 22.34
N TRP A 222 7.49 0.45 22.69
CA TRP A 222 7.10 -0.73 21.92
C TRP A 222 6.54 -0.36 20.53
N VAL A 223 5.80 0.75 20.40
CA VAL A 223 5.30 1.25 19.11
C VAL A 223 6.47 1.74 18.23
N LYS A 224 7.47 2.41 18.84
CA LYS A 224 8.72 2.76 18.14
C LYS A 224 9.44 1.55 17.59
N ARG A 225 9.58 0.50 18.41
CA ARG A 225 10.20 -0.77 18.02
C ARG A 225 9.42 -1.45 16.89
N LEU A 226 8.09 -1.42 16.91
CA LEU A 226 7.27 -1.90 15.80
C LEU A 226 7.50 -1.08 14.51
N GLY A 227 7.62 0.24 14.61
CA GLY A 227 8.00 1.09 13.47
C GLY A 227 9.35 0.71 12.87
N LEU A 228 10.36 0.46 13.71
CA LEU A 228 11.67 -0.03 13.26
C LEU A 228 11.60 -1.44 12.67
N ALA A 229 10.79 -2.33 13.24
CA ALA A 229 10.54 -3.66 12.70
C ALA A 229 9.87 -3.58 11.31
N ALA A 230 8.97 -2.62 11.09
CA ALA A 230 8.38 -2.37 9.77
C ALA A 230 9.44 -1.93 8.75
N VAL A 231 10.41 -1.09 9.14
CA VAL A 231 11.55 -0.72 8.27
C VAL A 231 12.40 -1.95 7.92
N ALA A 232 12.73 -2.78 8.90
CA ALA A 232 13.47 -4.03 8.63
C ALA A 232 12.69 -4.96 7.69
N ALA A 233 11.38 -5.13 7.94
CA ALA A 233 10.52 -5.98 7.12
C ALA A 233 10.40 -5.49 5.67
N VAL A 234 10.27 -4.18 5.43
CA VAL A 234 10.16 -3.64 4.07
C VAL A 234 11.48 -3.73 3.30
N ILE A 235 12.63 -3.61 3.98
CA ILE A 235 13.95 -3.85 3.38
C ILE A 235 14.08 -5.31 2.95
N VAL A 236 13.76 -6.25 3.85
CA VAL A 236 13.77 -7.69 3.54
C VAL A 236 12.84 -7.99 2.37
N GLN A 237 11.64 -7.39 2.35
CA GLN A 237 10.69 -7.52 1.24
C GLN A 237 11.27 -7.05 -0.10
N GLY A 238 11.92 -5.88 -0.13
CA GLY A 238 12.57 -5.36 -1.34
C GLY A 238 13.69 -6.25 -1.84
N ILE A 239 14.54 -6.77 -0.94
CA ILE A 239 15.60 -7.71 -1.27
C ILE A 239 15.02 -9.01 -1.83
N LEU A 240 14.05 -9.62 -1.15
CA LEU A 240 13.39 -10.84 -1.62
C LEU A 240 12.71 -10.65 -2.99
N GLY A 241 12.10 -9.48 -3.21
CA GLY A 241 11.51 -9.10 -4.49
C GLY A 241 12.52 -9.08 -5.63
N GLY A 242 13.72 -8.54 -5.39
CA GLY A 242 14.83 -8.57 -6.35
C GLY A 242 15.40 -9.98 -6.56
N LEU A 243 15.71 -10.68 -5.46
CA LEU A 243 16.33 -12.01 -5.51
C LEU A 243 15.44 -13.08 -6.15
N ARG A 244 14.10 -12.94 -6.09
CA ARG A 244 13.21 -13.88 -6.80
C ARG A 244 13.27 -13.74 -8.32
N VAL A 245 13.75 -12.60 -8.83
CA VAL A 245 14.03 -12.36 -10.26
C VAL A 245 15.42 -12.86 -10.61
N THR A 246 16.44 -12.44 -9.86
CA THR A 246 17.85 -12.68 -10.23
C THR A 246 18.40 -14.02 -9.76
N GLY A 247 17.81 -14.63 -8.73
CA GLY A 247 18.29 -15.85 -8.08
C GLY A 247 19.37 -15.63 -7.02
N GLY A 248 20.09 -14.51 -7.09
CA GLY A 248 21.17 -14.15 -6.18
C GLY A 248 21.54 -12.68 -6.31
N PHE A 249 22.43 -12.20 -5.44
CA PHE A 249 22.97 -10.85 -5.56
C PHE A 249 23.86 -10.75 -6.79
N THR A 250 23.50 -9.87 -7.71
CA THR A 250 24.22 -9.67 -8.97
C THR A 250 24.01 -8.25 -9.46
N LEU A 251 24.97 -7.74 -10.23
CA LEU A 251 24.85 -6.50 -10.99
C LEU A 251 24.84 -6.77 -12.50
N SER A 252 24.82 -8.04 -12.91
CA SER A 252 24.73 -8.43 -14.31
C SER A 252 23.37 -8.03 -14.87
N THR A 253 23.37 -7.61 -16.12
CA THR A 253 22.15 -7.33 -16.90
C THR A 253 21.84 -8.45 -17.89
N SER A 254 22.68 -9.50 -17.95
CA SER A 254 22.48 -10.63 -18.86
C SER A 254 21.42 -11.60 -18.31
N PRO A 255 20.39 -11.95 -19.10
CA PRO A 255 19.43 -12.99 -18.74
C PRO A 255 20.08 -14.33 -18.41
N SER A 256 21.20 -14.67 -19.06
CA SER A 256 21.91 -15.93 -18.83
C SER A 256 22.56 -16.05 -17.45
N ALA A 257 22.72 -14.93 -16.75
CA ALA A 257 23.27 -14.89 -15.40
C ALA A 257 22.18 -14.92 -14.31
N MET A 258 20.90 -14.95 -14.69
CA MET A 258 19.78 -14.94 -13.76
C MET A 258 19.25 -16.35 -13.52
N ALA A 259 18.89 -16.64 -12.26
CA ALA A 259 18.27 -17.90 -11.86
C ALA A 259 16.98 -17.65 -11.06
N PRO A 260 15.87 -17.26 -11.71
CA PRO A 260 14.61 -16.98 -11.03
C PRO A 260 14.18 -18.07 -10.05
N SER A 261 13.64 -17.68 -8.90
CA SER A 261 13.25 -18.62 -7.84
C SER A 261 11.78 -18.49 -7.46
N SER A 262 10.99 -19.52 -7.79
CA SER A 262 9.59 -19.62 -7.38
C SER A 262 9.44 -19.76 -5.86
N THR A 263 10.40 -20.38 -5.18
CA THR A 263 10.41 -20.46 -3.72
C THR A 263 10.54 -19.08 -3.09
N LEU A 264 11.47 -18.24 -3.60
CA LEU A 264 11.57 -16.85 -3.14
C LEU A 264 10.32 -16.06 -3.50
N ALA A 265 9.66 -16.34 -4.63
CA ALA A 265 8.39 -15.74 -4.99
C ALA A 265 7.26 -16.08 -4.01
N VAL A 266 7.20 -17.33 -3.51
CA VAL A 266 6.27 -17.71 -2.43
C VAL A 266 6.59 -16.95 -1.15
N VAL A 267 7.84 -16.94 -0.69
CA VAL A 267 8.22 -16.26 0.56
C VAL A 267 7.94 -14.76 0.47
N HIS A 268 8.31 -14.11 -0.63
CA HIS A 268 8.01 -12.71 -0.90
C HIS A 268 6.49 -12.46 -0.87
N GLY A 269 5.72 -13.29 -1.58
CA GLY A 269 4.26 -13.21 -1.66
C GLY A 269 3.51 -13.44 -0.35
N VAL A 270 4.10 -14.16 0.62
CA VAL A 270 3.54 -14.35 1.97
C VAL A 270 3.92 -13.21 2.92
N LEU A 271 5.17 -12.76 2.86
CA LEU A 271 5.67 -11.72 3.75
C LEU A 271 5.09 -10.33 3.40
N GLY A 272 4.65 -10.10 2.15
CA GLY A 272 3.92 -8.88 1.76
C GLY A 272 2.62 -8.67 2.56
N PRO A 273 1.66 -9.62 2.55
CA PRO A 273 0.46 -9.56 3.40
C PRO A 273 0.77 -9.46 4.89
N ALA A 274 1.81 -10.15 5.39
CA ALA A 274 2.22 -10.03 6.80
C ALA A 274 2.71 -8.61 7.14
N PHE A 275 3.48 -8.00 6.23
CA PHE A 275 3.90 -6.60 6.35
C PHE A 275 2.69 -5.66 6.32
N PHE A 276 1.69 -5.90 5.47
CA PHE A 276 0.44 -5.14 5.50
C PHE A 276 -0.29 -5.26 6.84
N GLY A 277 -0.40 -6.46 7.41
CA GLY A 277 -0.94 -6.67 8.76
C GLY A 277 -0.20 -5.85 9.82
N LEU A 278 1.14 -5.80 9.77
CA LEU A 278 1.94 -4.94 10.64
C LEU A 278 1.62 -3.45 10.47
N MET A 279 1.44 -2.98 9.22
CA MET A 279 1.07 -1.59 8.95
C MET A 279 -0.34 -1.27 9.48
N VAL A 280 -1.29 -2.20 9.36
CA VAL A 280 -2.63 -2.05 9.95
C VAL A 280 -2.57 -2.04 11.48
N ALA A 281 -1.76 -2.90 12.11
CA ALA A 281 -1.52 -2.87 13.54
C ALA A 281 -0.97 -1.51 14.00
N LEU A 282 0.05 -0.99 13.29
CA LEU A 282 0.61 0.34 13.56
C LEU A 282 -0.44 1.45 13.40
N ALA A 283 -1.30 1.38 12.37
CA ALA A 283 -2.40 2.32 12.20
C ALA A 283 -3.43 2.23 13.34
N ALA A 284 -3.78 1.02 13.79
CA ALA A 284 -4.70 0.81 14.89
C ALA A 284 -4.15 1.40 16.20
N VAL A 285 -2.91 1.09 16.57
CA VAL A 285 -2.32 1.49 17.87
C VAL A 285 -1.93 2.97 17.94
N THR A 286 -1.82 3.63 16.78
CA THR A 286 -1.61 5.08 16.66
C THR A 286 -2.91 5.86 16.43
N SER A 287 -4.03 5.17 16.24
CA SER A 287 -5.34 5.80 16.04
C SER A 287 -5.83 6.55 17.27
N THR A 288 -6.71 7.53 17.06
CA THR A 288 -7.37 8.25 18.17
C THR A 288 -8.19 7.28 19.04
N ALA A 289 -8.87 6.31 18.43
CA ALA A 289 -9.67 5.33 19.17
C ALA A 289 -8.83 4.55 20.19
N TRP A 290 -7.59 4.21 19.84
CA TRP A 290 -6.67 3.51 20.74
C TRP A 290 -6.08 4.43 21.81
N THR A 291 -5.71 5.66 21.45
CA THR A 291 -4.99 6.57 22.35
C THR A 291 -5.90 7.37 23.28
N SER A 292 -7.14 7.64 22.87
CA SER A 292 -8.13 8.39 23.64
C SER A 292 -9.26 7.52 24.20
N GLY A 293 -9.23 6.21 23.97
CA GLY A 293 -10.26 5.29 24.44
C GLY A 293 -10.31 5.23 25.96
N ALA A 294 -11.50 5.00 26.51
CA ALA A 294 -11.62 4.42 27.84
C ALA A 294 -10.75 3.15 27.86
N GLY A 295 -10.04 2.90 28.97
CA GLY A 295 -9.13 1.76 29.08
C GLY A 295 -9.76 0.41 28.70
N PRO A 296 -8.98 -0.68 28.71
CA PRO A 296 -9.43 -1.99 28.26
C PRO A 296 -10.84 -2.33 28.77
N LEU A 297 -11.72 -2.78 27.88
CA LEU A 297 -13.03 -3.25 28.27
C LEU A 297 -12.91 -4.32 29.36
N ALA A 298 -13.59 -4.11 30.49
CA ALA A 298 -13.70 -5.10 31.54
C ALA A 298 -14.63 -6.24 31.09
N ASN A 299 -14.10 -7.17 30.28
CA ASN A 299 -14.84 -8.30 29.75
C ASN A 299 -14.25 -9.61 30.30
N PRO A 300 -15.03 -10.45 31.02
CA PRO A 300 -14.57 -11.74 31.53
C PRO A 300 -14.03 -12.69 30.45
N ARG A 301 -14.47 -12.49 29.20
CA ARG A 301 -14.07 -13.29 28.02
C ARG A 301 -12.92 -12.66 27.22
N ALA A 302 -12.32 -11.56 27.66
CA ALA A 302 -11.25 -10.86 26.93
C ALA A 302 -10.10 -11.79 26.54
N ARG A 303 -9.64 -12.65 27.47
CA ARG A 303 -8.57 -13.63 27.19
C ARG A 303 -8.95 -14.60 26.07
N SER A 304 -10.19 -15.09 26.09
CA SER A 304 -10.69 -16.00 25.05
C SER A 304 -10.80 -15.30 23.70
N LEU A 305 -11.24 -14.04 23.66
CA LEU A 305 -11.32 -13.24 22.44
C LEU A 305 -9.94 -12.97 21.85
N HIS A 306 -8.95 -12.63 22.68
CA HIS A 306 -7.57 -12.42 22.25
C HIS A 306 -6.97 -13.72 21.69
N ALA A 307 -7.13 -14.84 22.40
CA ALA A 307 -6.67 -16.14 21.92
C ALA A 307 -7.33 -16.52 20.58
N PHE A 308 -8.63 -16.27 20.44
CA PHE A 308 -9.36 -16.55 19.20
C PHE A 308 -8.88 -15.66 18.05
N GLY A 309 -8.65 -14.36 18.30
CA GLY A 309 -8.05 -13.45 17.33
C GLY A 309 -6.67 -13.93 16.87
N THR A 310 -5.80 -14.32 17.81
CA THR A 310 -4.48 -14.90 17.48
C THR A 310 -4.58 -16.16 16.64
N VAL A 311 -5.51 -17.06 16.96
CA VAL A 311 -5.77 -18.27 16.15
C VAL A 311 -6.26 -17.90 14.76
N LEU A 312 -7.15 -16.92 14.62
CA LEU A 312 -7.62 -16.46 13.31
C LEU A 312 -6.48 -15.85 12.48
N VAL A 313 -5.63 -15.01 13.07
CA VAL A 313 -4.44 -14.46 12.39
C VAL A 313 -3.54 -15.59 11.90
N GLY A 314 -3.24 -16.57 12.75
CA GLY A 314 -2.43 -17.74 12.38
C GLY A 314 -3.07 -18.55 11.25
N ALA A 315 -4.38 -18.80 11.30
CA ALA A 315 -5.11 -19.51 10.26
C ALA A 315 -5.11 -18.73 8.93
N VAL A 316 -5.33 -17.43 8.94
CA VAL A 316 -5.28 -16.62 7.71
C VAL A 316 -3.86 -16.61 7.11
N LEU A 317 -2.80 -16.57 7.93
CA LEU A 317 -1.42 -16.69 7.44
C LEU A 317 -1.16 -18.05 6.79
N VAL A 318 -1.61 -19.16 7.39
CA VAL A 318 -1.52 -20.49 6.76
C VAL A 318 -2.29 -20.52 5.44
N GLN A 319 -3.49 -19.95 5.38
CA GLN A 319 -4.27 -19.85 4.15
C GLN A 319 -3.55 -19.06 3.05
N ILE A 320 -2.88 -17.96 3.42
CA ILE A 320 -2.06 -17.16 2.50
C ILE A 320 -0.87 -17.98 1.98
N VAL A 321 -0.20 -18.77 2.84
CA VAL A 321 0.89 -19.67 2.42
C VAL A 321 0.38 -20.71 1.42
N LEU A 322 -0.74 -21.39 1.73
CA LEU A 322 -1.35 -22.36 0.82
C LEU A 322 -1.73 -21.73 -0.52
N GLY A 323 -2.29 -20.51 -0.49
CA GLY A 323 -2.64 -19.75 -1.69
C GLY A 323 -1.41 -19.36 -2.51
N ALA A 324 -0.32 -18.96 -1.86
CA ALA A 324 0.94 -18.63 -2.52
C ALA A 324 1.58 -19.86 -3.18
N ILE A 325 1.56 -21.02 -2.51
CA ILE A 325 2.03 -22.30 -3.07
C ILE A 325 1.19 -22.67 -4.31
N GLN A 326 -0.14 -22.64 -4.19
CA GLN A 326 -1.03 -22.91 -5.33
C GLN A 326 -0.76 -21.96 -6.50
N ARG A 327 -0.57 -20.67 -6.22
CA ARG A 327 -0.35 -19.66 -7.25
C ARG A 327 1.00 -19.80 -7.96
N GLN A 328 2.06 -20.19 -7.26
CA GLN A 328 3.41 -20.26 -7.83
C GLN A 328 3.74 -21.64 -8.43
N PHE A 329 3.15 -22.71 -7.90
CA PHE A 329 3.47 -24.08 -8.30
C PHE A 329 2.31 -24.83 -8.96
N ALA A 330 1.10 -24.24 -9.02
CA ALA A 330 -0.12 -24.90 -9.47
C ALA A 330 -0.39 -26.23 -8.73
N ARG A 331 -0.09 -26.28 -7.42
CA ARG A 331 -0.25 -27.44 -6.54
C ARG A 331 -0.82 -27.04 -5.19
N GLY A 332 -1.58 -27.95 -4.58
CA GLY A 332 -2.15 -27.74 -3.24
C GLY A 332 -3.51 -27.05 -3.22
N LEU A 333 -4.23 -27.05 -4.35
CA LEU A 333 -5.59 -26.52 -4.43
C LEU A 333 -6.52 -27.13 -3.39
N ASP A 334 -6.54 -28.47 -3.25
CA ASP A 334 -7.41 -29.15 -2.28
C ASP A 334 -7.12 -28.73 -0.84
N ALA A 335 -5.83 -28.59 -0.50
CA ALA A 335 -5.42 -28.09 0.81
C ALA A 335 -5.85 -26.64 1.03
N HIS A 336 -5.72 -25.79 0.01
CA HIS A 336 -6.15 -24.40 0.06
C HIS A 336 -7.67 -24.27 0.23
N VAL A 337 -8.46 -24.99 -0.56
CA VAL A 337 -9.93 -24.98 -0.49
C VAL A 337 -10.42 -25.61 0.82
N GLY A 338 -9.86 -26.75 1.22
CA GLY A 338 -10.22 -27.42 2.47
C GLY A 338 -9.93 -26.56 3.69
N PHE A 339 -8.75 -25.93 3.76
CA PHE A 339 -8.40 -25.04 4.87
C PHE A 339 -9.17 -23.71 4.84
N ALA A 340 -9.65 -23.25 3.68
CA ALA A 340 -10.52 -22.08 3.58
C ALA A 340 -11.82 -22.25 4.38
N VAL A 341 -12.36 -23.47 4.47
CA VAL A 341 -13.55 -23.78 5.29
C VAL A 341 -13.28 -23.53 6.77
N VAL A 342 -12.07 -23.90 7.25
CA VAL A 342 -11.65 -23.65 8.63
C VAL A 342 -11.54 -22.15 8.89
N VAL A 343 -10.89 -21.40 7.99
CA VAL A 343 -10.78 -19.94 8.09
C VAL A 343 -12.15 -19.27 8.08
N LEU A 344 -13.06 -19.71 7.20
CA LEU A 344 -14.43 -19.23 7.13
C LEU A 344 -15.15 -19.43 8.48
N ALA A 345 -15.13 -20.65 9.02
CA ALA A 345 -15.76 -20.96 10.30
C ALA A 345 -15.21 -20.10 11.44
N LEU A 346 -13.87 -20.00 11.54
CA LEU A 346 -13.21 -19.17 12.55
C LEU A 346 -13.62 -17.69 12.41
N ALA A 347 -13.53 -17.12 11.20
CA ALA A 347 -13.85 -15.71 10.96
C ALA A 347 -15.33 -15.39 11.23
N LEU A 348 -16.26 -16.26 10.86
CA LEU A 348 -17.69 -16.08 11.14
C LEU A 348 -17.96 -16.12 12.65
N VAL A 349 -17.38 -17.09 13.38
CA VAL A 349 -17.54 -17.18 14.83
C VAL A 349 -16.91 -15.97 15.53
N PHE A 350 -15.72 -15.55 15.12
CA PHE A 350 -15.06 -14.37 15.69
C PHE A 350 -15.84 -13.09 15.41
N GLY A 351 -16.25 -12.89 14.15
CA GLY A 351 -17.06 -11.75 13.73
C GLY A 351 -18.38 -11.66 14.48
N ALA A 352 -19.06 -12.79 14.70
CA ALA A 352 -20.28 -12.84 15.51
C ALA A 352 -20.02 -12.51 17.00
N ARG A 353 -18.92 -13.01 17.58
CA ARG A 353 -18.53 -12.70 18.97
C ARG A 353 -18.23 -11.22 19.15
N LEU A 354 -17.48 -10.60 18.24
CA LEU A 354 -17.19 -9.16 18.25
C LEU A 354 -18.44 -8.31 18.00
N SER A 355 -19.30 -8.72 17.07
CA SER A 355 -20.56 -8.03 16.76
C SER A 355 -21.46 -7.89 17.98
N LYS A 356 -21.52 -8.92 18.84
CA LYS A 356 -22.27 -8.89 20.11
C LYS A 356 -21.74 -7.86 21.11
N LEU A 357 -20.46 -7.52 21.05
CA LEU A 357 -19.87 -6.46 21.89
C LEU A 357 -20.17 -5.05 21.35
N GLY A 358 -20.84 -4.93 20.20
CA GLY A 358 -21.17 -3.64 19.58
C GLY A 358 -22.04 -2.74 20.44
N GLY A 359 -22.87 -3.31 21.33
CA GLY A 359 -23.67 -2.55 22.29
C GLY A 359 -22.84 -1.87 23.38
N GLU A 360 -21.69 -2.44 23.74
CA GLU A 360 -20.75 -1.90 24.73
C GLU A 360 -19.66 -1.05 24.07
N GLN A 361 -19.13 -1.52 22.93
CA GLN A 361 -18.11 -0.83 22.12
C GLN A 361 -18.47 -0.90 20.62
N PRO A 362 -19.02 0.19 20.06
CA PRO A 362 -19.43 0.22 18.65
C PRO A 362 -18.32 -0.12 17.65
N LEU A 363 -17.06 0.18 17.97
CA LEU A 363 -15.90 -0.16 17.13
C LEU A 363 -15.73 -1.67 16.98
N LEU A 364 -15.82 -2.43 18.08
CA LEU A 364 -15.72 -3.90 18.04
C LEU A 364 -16.90 -4.50 17.29
N GLY A 365 -18.10 -3.94 17.46
CA GLY A 365 -19.28 -4.36 16.71
C GLY A 365 -19.13 -4.15 15.20
N THR A 366 -18.53 -3.02 14.81
CA THR A 366 -18.23 -2.70 13.42
C THR A 366 -17.14 -3.62 12.86
N LEU A 367 -16.06 -3.84 13.60
CA LEU A 367 -14.99 -4.76 13.22
C LEU A 367 -15.52 -6.19 13.01
N GLY A 368 -16.40 -6.66 13.90
CA GLY A 368 -17.04 -7.96 13.77
C GLY A 368 -17.80 -8.12 12.44
N ARG A 369 -18.61 -7.11 12.07
CA ARG A 369 -19.32 -7.09 10.78
C ARG A 369 -18.37 -7.01 9.59
N VAL A 370 -17.30 -6.23 9.69
CA VAL A 370 -16.28 -6.10 8.63
C VAL A 370 -15.56 -7.43 8.42
N ILE A 371 -15.17 -8.15 9.47
CA ILE A 371 -14.54 -9.48 9.36
C ILE A 371 -15.50 -10.47 8.68
N THR A 372 -16.77 -10.50 9.10
CA THR A 372 -17.79 -11.35 8.48
C THR A 372 -17.99 -11.04 7.00
N ALA A 373 -18.08 -9.75 6.64
CA ALA A 373 -18.19 -9.34 5.24
C ALA A 373 -16.93 -9.69 4.43
N ALA A 374 -15.75 -9.40 4.97
CA ALA A 374 -14.48 -9.65 4.32
C ALA A 374 -14.27 -11.14 4.03
N VAL A 375 -14.54 -12.03 4.99
CA VAL A 375 -14.39 -13.48 4.75
C VAL A 375 -15.43 -14.01 3.76
N THR A 376 -16.65 -13.49 3.79
CA THR A 376 -17.71 -13.89 2.85
C THR A 376 -17.32 -13.49 1.42
N VAL A 377 -16.93 -12.23 1.22
CA VAL A 377 -16.44 -11.73 -0.07
C VAL A 377 -15.20 -12.50 -0.51
N GLN A 378 -14.29 -12.82 0.41
CA GLN A 378 -13.07 -13.56 0.10
C GLN A 378 -13.33 -14.97 -0.44
N VAL A 379 -14.32 -15.68 0.13
CA VAL A 379 -14.75 -17.00 -0.38
C VAL A 379 -15.39 -16.85 -1.76
N MET A 380 -16.25 -15.85 -1.98
CA MET A 380 -16.85 -15.60 -3.29
C MET A 380 -15.80 -15.25 -4.34
N LEU A 381 -14.81 -14.43 -4.00
CA LEU A 381 -13.66 -14.12 -4.86
C LEU A 381 -12.83 -15.38 -5.14
N GLY A 382 -12.69 -16.29 -4.16
CA GLY A 382 -11.95 -17.55 -4.33
C GLY A 382 -12.64 -18.49 -5.31
N LEU A 383 -13.96 -18.67 -5.18
CA LEU A 383 -14.77 -19.45 -6.11
C LEU A 383 -14.77 -18.84 -7.52
N ALA A 384 -14.90 -17.51 -7.61
CA ALA A 384 -14.85 -16.80 -8.88
C ALA A 384 -13.47 -16.90 -9.54
N ALA A 385 -12.37 -16.82 -8.77
CA ALA A 385 -11.01 -17.01 -9.26
C ALA A 385 -10.75 -18.46 -9.70
N LEU A 386 -11.29 -19.46 -8.98
CA LEU A 386 -11.20 -20.86 -9.38
C LEU A 386 -11.89 -21.07 -10.74
N PHE A 387 -13.14 -20.63 -10.87
CA PHE A 387 -13.87 -20.66 -12.14
C PHE A 387 -13.11 -19.94 -13.25
N ALA A 388 -12.55 -18.77 -12.95
CA ALA A 388 -11.76 -17.99 -13.91
C ALA A 388 -10.55 -18.73 -14.43
N VAL A 389 -9.84 -19.46 -13.56
CA VAL A 389 -8.65 -20.23 -13.90
C VAL A 389 -8.99 -21.51 -14.65
N GLU A 390 -10.05 -22.23 -14.25
CA GLU A 390 -10.47 -23.49 -14.88
C GLU A 390 -11.05 -23.30 -16.28
N THR A 391 -11.71 -22.17 -16.53
CA THR A 391 -12.29 -21.85 -17.84
C THR A 391 -11.29 -21.24 -18.83
N ARG A 392 -10.00 -21.14 -18.46
CA ARG A 392 -8.96 -20.61 -19.34
C ARG A 392 -8.75 -21.52 -20.55
N VAL A 393 -8.81 -20.91 -21.73
CA VAL A 393 -8.38 -21.57 -22.96
C VAL A 393 -6.86 -21.57 -23.03
N VAL A 394 -6.26 -22.75 -23.06
CA VAL A 394 -4.80 -22.92 -23.17
C VAL A 394 -4.30 -22.25 -24.45
N GLY A 395 -3.31 -21.36 -24.32
CA GLY A 395 -2.72 -20.62 -25.44
C GLY A 395 -3.42 -19.29 -25.79
N ALA A 396 -4.57 -18.98 -25.20
CA ALA A 396 -5.23 -17.68 -25.38
C ALA A 396 -4.62 -16.59 -24.45
N PRO A 397 -4.66 -15.30 -24.84
CA PRO A 397 -4.35 -14.19 -23.95
C PRO A 397 -5.21 -14.24 -22.67
N ARG A 398 -4.63 -13.85 -21.54
CA ARG A 398 -5.38 -13.78 -20.26
C ARG A 398 -6.46 -12.71 -20.35
N ALA A 399 -7.69 -13.10 -20.03
CA ALA A 399 -8.79 -12.16 -20.01
C ALA A 399 -8.66 -11.21 -18.81
N ALA A 400 -9.03 -9.93 -19.00
CA ALA A 400 -8.89 -8.91 -17.96
C ALA A 400 -9.66 -9.25 -16.67
N TRP A 401 -10.83 -9.90 -16.79
CA TRP A 401 -11.64 -10.29 -15.64
C TRP A 401 -10.98 -11.40 -14.81
N ASP A 402 -10.27 -12.33 -15.45
CA ASP A 402 -9.52 -13.38 -14.76
C ASP A 402 -8.33 -12.80 -13.97
N VAL A 403 -7.57 -11.90 -14.61
CA VAL A 403 -6.49 -11.15 -13.94
C VAL A 403 -7.03 -10.35 -12.74
N LEU A 404 -8.17 -9.69 -12.92
CA LEU A 404 -8.81 -8.91 -11.87
C LEU A 404 -9.28 -9.79 -10.70
N LEU A 405 -10.01 -10.87 -10.96
CA LEU A 405 -10.54 -11.75 -9.90
C LEU A 405 -9.44 -12.42 -9.09
N THR A 406 -8.40 -12.94 -9.76
CA THR A 406 -7.25 -13.56 -9.08
C THR A 406 -6.44 -12.55 -8.27
N THR A 407 -6.34 -11.30 -8.74
CA THR A 407 -5.71 -10.19 -7.99
C THR A 407 -6.55 -9.80 -6.79
N LEU A 408 -7.86 -9.61 -6.96
CA LEU A 408 -8.79 -9.24 -5.89
C LEU A 408 -8.86 -10.32 -4.82
N HIS A 409 -8.88 -11.60 -5.18
CA HIS A 409 -8.83 -12.69 -4.23
C HIS A 409 -7.54 -12.66 -3.39
N GLN A 410 -6.39 -12.39 -4.01
CA GLN A 410 -5.13 -12.28 -3.27
C GLN A 410 -5.13 -11.07 -2.32
N ALA A 411 -5.55 -9.90 -2.79
CA ALA A 411 -5.61 -8.69 -1.97
C ALA A 411 -6.66 -8.80 -0.86
N GLY A 412 -7.80 -9.43 -1.13
CA GLY A 412 -8.85 -9.69 -0.14
C GLY A 412 -8.37 -10.57 1.02
N GLY A 413 -7.49 -11.54 0.75
CA GLY A 413 -6.82 -12.32 1.80
C GLY A 413 -5.95 -11.44 2.72
N SER A 414 -5.27 -10.45 2.16
CA SER A 414 -4.51 -9.45 2.94
C SER A 414 -5.41 -8.52 3.74
N VAL A 415 -6.56 -8.11 3.19
CA VAL A 415 -7.56 -7.30 3.91
C VAL A 415 -8.12 -8.10 5.10
N LEU A 416 -8.48 -9.37 4.90
CA LEU A 416 -8.97 -10.23 5.98
C LEU A 416 -7.91 -10.38 7.09
N LEU A 417 -6.63 -10.56 6.73
CA LEU A 417 -5.53 -10.57 7.70
C LEU A 417 -5.45 -9.25 8.47
N GLY A 418 -5.50 -8.11 7.76
CA GLY A 418 -5.48 -6.78 8.37
C GLY A 418 -6.66 -6.54 9.32
N CYS A 419 -7.84 -7.09 9.05
CA CYS A 419 -8.98 -7.00 9.97
C CYS A 419 -8.84 -7.91 11.20
N ALA A 420 -8.10 -9.02 11.09
CA ALA A 420 -7.91 -9.98 12.18
C ALA A 420 -6.83 -9.55 13.18
N VAL A 421 -5.83 -8.79 12.73
CA VAL A 421 -4.75 -8.17 13.52
C VAL A 421 -5.27 -6.94 14.26
#